data_AF-A0A382AWZ9-F1
#
_entry.id   AF-A0A382AWZ9-F1
#
_cell.length_a   1.000
_cell.length_b   1.000
_cell.length_c   1.000
_cell.angle_alpha   90.00
_cell.angle_beta   90.00
_cell.angle_gamma   90.00
#
_symmetry.space_group_name_H-M   'P 1'
#
loop_
_entity.id
_entity.type
_entity.pdbx_description
1 polymer ?
#
loop_
_entity_poly.entity_id
_entity_poly.type
_entity_poly.pdbx_seq_one_letter_code
_entity_poly.pdbx_strand_id
1 'polypeptide(L)'
;MPIQGLDDLRVAISKYESKKKNKNFSSEQIIIGPGSKELMFLLHVSFDGDIILPAPSWVSYKPQSIIADNKFHWIQTIAENNWYPTAESLEELVLKNKEK
;
A
#
# COMPACT_ATOMS: atom_id res chain seq x y z
N MET A 1 19.63 -17.55 3.20
CA MET A 1 19.23 -16.77 2.01
C MET A 1 19.22 -15.29 2.37
N PRO A 2 19.53 -14.37 1.45
CA PRO A 2 19.43 -12.93 1.70
C PRO A 2 18.00 -12.54 2.13
N ILE A 3 17.88 -11.64 3.10
CA ILE A 3 16.59 -11.19 3.68
C ILE A 3 15.64 -10.60 2.63
N GLN A 4 16.17 -9.90 1.63
CA GLN A 4 15.36 -9.25 0.59
C GLN A 4 14.94 -10.20 -0.55
N GLY A 5 15.44 -11.43 -0.57
CA GLY A 5 15.27 -12.39 -1.67
C GLY A 5 16.48 -12.53 -2.58
N LEU A 6 16.44 -13.55 -3.45
CA LEU A 6 17.53 -13.90 -4.37
C LEU A 6 17.87 -12.73 -5.30
N ASP A 7 19.17 -12.46 -5.46
CA ASP A 7 19.66 -11.31 -6.22
C ASP A 7 19.21 -11.33 -7.69
N ASP A 8 19.44 -12.45 -8.38
CA ASP A 8 19.03 -12.64 -9.77
C ASP A 8 17.53 -12.43 -9.98
N LEU A 9 16.71 -12.84 -9.00
CA LEU A 9 15.26 -12.67 -9.05
C LEU A 9 14.88 -11.18 -8.91
N ARG A 10 15.52 -10.46 -7.97
CA ARG A 10 15.29 -9.02 -7.80
C ARG A 10 15.72 -8.24 -9.04
N VAL A 11 16.84 -8.59 -9.66
CA VAL A 11 17.32 -8.00 -10.92
C VAL A 11 16.36 -8.30 -12.08
N ALA A 12 15.83 -9.51 -12.17
CA ALA A 12 14.85 -9.87 -13.20
C ALA A 12 13.54 -9.07 -13.05
N ILE A 13 13.03 -8.96 -11.81
CA ILE A 13 11.80 -8.20 -11.50
C ILE A 13 12.00 -6.71 -11.75
N SER A 14 13.14 -6.13 -11.32
CA SER A 14 13.41 -4.71 -11.50
C SER A 14 13.44 -4.33 -12.99
N LYS A 15 14.08 -5.14 -13.84
CA LYS A 15 14.07 -4.97 -15.31
C LYS A 15 12.67 -5.08 -15.90
N TYR A 16 11.90 -6.10 -15.49
CA TYR A 16 10.53 -6.32 -15.97
C TYR A 16 9.60 -5.16 -15.62
N GLU A 17 9.55 -4.77 -14.35
CA GLU A 17 8.72 -3.68 -13.86
C GLU A 17 9.13 -2.33 -14.44
N SER A 18 10.44 -2.12 -14.62
CA SER A 18 10.96 -0.88 -15.23
C SER A 18 10.49 -0.71 -16.66
N LYS A 19 10.60 -1.78 -17.46
CA LYS A 19 10.10 -1.81 -18.84
C LYS A 19 8.58 -1.62 -18.90
N LYS A 20 7.85 -2.31 -18.03
CA LYS A 20 6.37 -2.30 -18.02
C LYS A 20 5.79 -0.94 -17.65
N LYS A 21 6.39 -0.26 -16.66
CA LYS A 21 5.87 1.01 -16.11
C LYS A 21 6.56 2.25 -16.68
N ASN A 22 7.54 2.08 -17.58
CA ASN A 22 8.38 3.14 -18.11
C ASN A 22 9.01 4.01 -16.99
N LYS A 23 9.55 3.35 -15.97
CA LYS A 23 10.20 3.95 -14.79
C LYS A 23 11.45 3.15 -14.45
N ASN A 24 12.44 3.75 -13.80
CA ASN A 24 13.65 3.02 -13.38
C ASN A 24 13.49 2.51 -11.95
N PHE A 25 13.32 1.20 -11.78
CA PHE A 25 13.39 0.52 -10.48
C PHE A 25 14.73 -0.20 -10.37
N SER A 26 15.42 -0.01 -9.25
CA SER A 26 16.63 -0.78 -8.91
C SER A 26 16.27 -2.11 -8.23
N SER A 27 17.16 -3.11 -8.31
CA SER A 27 17.05 -4.37 -7.54
C SER A 27 16.91 -4.12 -6.03
N GLU A 28 17.48 -3.03 -5.54
CA GLU A 28 17.52 -2.66 -4.12
C GLU A 28 16.16 -2.14 -3.62
N GLN A 29 15.26 -1.82 -4.54
CA GLN A 29 13.87 -1.45 -4.26
C GLN A 29 12.90 -2.64 -4.38
N ILE A 30 13.41 -3.85 -4.61
CA ILE A 30 12.59 -5.07 -4.73
C ILE A 30 12.78 -5.93 -3.47
N ILE A 31 11.66 -6.28 -2.83
CA ILE A 31 11.62 -7.22 -1.71
C ILE A 31 10.78 -8.43 -2.14
N ILE A 32 11.32 -9.63 -1.95
CA ILE A 32 10.63 -10.89 -2.22
C ILE A 32 10.12 -11.47 -0.89
N GLY A 33 8.83 -11.79 -0.84
CA GLY A 33 8.20 -12.44 0.30
C GLY A 33 7.21 -13.53 -0.14
N PRO A 34 6.72 -14.34 0.80
CA PRO A 34 5.81 -15.46 0.54
C PRO A 34 4.37 -14.96 0.28
N GLY A 35 4.18 -14.24 -0.83
CA GLY A 35 2.90 -13.69 -1.23
C GLY A 35 2.63 -12.28 -0.71
N SER A 36 1.66 -11.61 -1.34
CA SER A 36 1.41 -10.17 -1.12
C SER A 36 0.82 -9.87 0.26
N LYS A 37 0.06 -10.79 0.88
CA LYS A 37 -0.60 -10.54 2.16
C LYS A 37 0.41 -10.34 3.31
N GLU A 38 1.48 -11.15 3.32
CA GLU A 38 2.56 -11.01 4.31
C GLU A 38 3.36 -9.73 4.07
N LEU A 39 3.71 -9.43 2.81
CA LEU A 39 4.40 -8.19 2.46
C LEU A 39 3.59 -6.94 2.84
N MET A 40 2.27 -6.93 2.59
CA MET A 40 1.39 -5.85 3.02
C MET A 40 1.31 -5.74 4.54
N PHE A 41 1.29 -6.86 5.26
CA PHE A 41 1.30 -6.85 6.72
C PHE A 41 2.61 -6.27 7.29
N LEU A 42 3.77 -6.68 6.74
CA LEU A 42 5.06 -6.12 7.13
C LEU A 42 5.16 -4.62 6.80
N LEU A 43 4.55 -4.19 5.69
CA LEU A 43 4.41 -2.77 5.39
C LEU A 43 3.61 -2.05 6.48
N HIS A 44 2.45 -2.58 6.89
CA HIS A 44 1.69 -2.01 8.00
C HIS A 44 2.51 -1.92 9.30
N VAL A 45 3.27 -2.97 9.65
CA VAL A 45 4.10 -3.00 10.88
C VAL A 45 5.27 -2.01 10.83
N SER A 46 5.84 -1.76 9.65
CA SER A 46 6.97 -0.83 9.48
C SER A 46 6.56 0.60 9.16
N PHE A 47 5.29 0.83 8.86
CA PHE A 47 4.76 2.14 8.49
C PHE A 47 4.45 2.98 9.72
N ASP A 48 4.85 4.24 9.69
CA ASP A 48 4.57 5.24 10.72
C ASP A 48 3.66 6.31 10.13
N GLY A 49 2.35 6.09 10.20
CA GLY A 49 1.36 7.02 9.68
C GLY A 49 -0.06 6.47 9.65
N ASP A 50 -0.97 7.29 9.13
CA ASP A 50 -2.39 6.95 9.05
C ASP A 50 -2.72 6.21 7.75
N ILE A 51 -3.57 5.18 7.84
CA ILE A 51 -4.00 4.37 6.72
C ILE A 51 -5.36 4.85 6.21
N ILE A 52 -5.44 5.21 4.94
CA ILE A 52 -6.70 5.58 4.29
C ILE A 52 -7.23 4.38 3.50
N LEU A 53 -8.49 4.01 3.75
CA LEU A 53 -9.15 2.85 3.13
C LEU A 53 -10.38 3.31 2.35
N PRO A 54 -10.46 3.10 1.02
CA PRO A 54 -11.70 3.30 0.28
C PRO A 54 -12.71 2.20 0.63
N ALA A 55 -13.99 2.54 0.81
CA ALA A 55 -15.05 1.57 1.07
C ALA A 55 -15.84 1.29 -0.22
N PRO A 56 -15.88 0.04 -0.72
CA PRO A 56 -15.33 -1.18 -0.12
C PRO A 56 -13.81 -1.38 -0.38
N SER A 57 -13.10 -1.95 0.61
CA SER A 57 -11.70 -2.39 0.46
C SER A 57 -11.54 -3.89 0.65
N TRP A 58 -10.36 -4.42 0.33
CA TRP A 58 -10.01 -5.81 0.64
C TRP A 58 -10.14 -6.09 2.14
N VAL A 59 -10.71 -7.24 2.49
CA VAL A 59 -11.13 -7.59 3.87
C VAL A 59 -9.98 -7.57 4.88
N SER A 60 -8.73 -7.73 4.42
CA SER A 60 -7.59 -7.78 5.34
C SER A 60 -6.95 -6.44 5.65
N TYR A 61 -7.23 -5.36 4.92
CA TYR A 61 -6.52 -4.09 5.14
C TYR A 61 -6.84 -3.48 6.51
N LYS A 62 -8.13 -3.34 6.87
CA LYS A 62 -8.51 -2.84 8.21
C LYS A 62 -7.96 -3.72 9.35
N PRO A 63 -8.13 -5.06 9.34
CA PRO A 63 -7.52 -5.92 10.35
C PRO A 63 -6.00 -5.77 10.44
N GLN A 64 -5.30 -5.66 9.31
CA GLN A 64 -3.84 -5.45 9.30
C GLN A 64 -3.45 -4.10 9.91
N SER A 65 -4.19 -3.01 9.64
CA SER A 65 -3.98 -1.73 10.31
C SER A 65 -4.13 -1.85 11.83
N ILE A 66 -5.16 -2.55 12.30
CA ILE A 66 -5.42 -2.73 13.74
C ILE A 66 -4.29 -3.53 14.40
N ILE A 67 -3.87 -4.64 13.80
CA ILE A 67 -2.79 -5.48 14.37
C ILE A 67 -1.47 -4.71 14.46
N ALA A 68 -1.20 -3.84 13.49
CA ALA A 68 0.00 -3.02 13.44
C ALA A 68 -0.13 -1.68 14.21
N ASP A 69 -1.21 -1.50 14.99
CA ASP A 69 -1.49 -0.27 15.76
C ASP A 69 -1.51 1.03 14.92
N ASN A 70 -1.86 0.92 13.64
CA ASN A 70 -2.04 2.08 12.77
C ASN A 70 -3.45 2.65 12.91
N LYS A 71 -3.55 3.99 12.94
CA LYS A 71 -4.84 4.67 12.75
C LYS A 71 -5.33 4.41 11.33
N PHE A 72 -6.61 4.15 11.18
CA PHE A 72 -7.23 3.99 9.87
C PHE A 72 -8.44 4.88 9.71
N HIS A 73 -8.67 5.32 8.48
CA HIS A 73 -9.76 6.21 8.10
C HIS A 73 -10.46 5.67 6.86
N TRP A 74 -11.79 5.71 6.86
CA TRP A 74 -12.58 5.31 5.70
C TRP A 74 -12.85 6.49 4.78
N ILE A 75 -12.74 6.25 3.48
CA ILE A 75 -13.30 7.11 2.43
C ILE A 75 -14.43 6.33 1.78
N GLN A 76 -15.65 6.84 1.90
CA GLN A 76 -16.79 6.26 1.21
C GLN A 76 -16.65 6.53 -0.29
N THR A 77 -16.68 5.48 -1.11
CA THR A 77 -16.74 5.62 -2.57
C THR A 77 -18.13 5.23 -3.06
N ILE A 78 -18.43 5.48 -4.34
CA ILE A 78 -19.77 5.29 -4.91
C ILE A 78 -19.71 4.50 -6.21
N ALA A 79 -20.79 3.81 -6.57
CA ALA A 79 -20.80 2.98 -7.78
C ALA A 79 -20.66 3.82 -9.06
N GLU A 80 -21.24 5.02 -9.07
CA GLU A 80 -21.33 5.94 -10.20
C GLU A 80 -19.95 6.38 -10.70
N ASN A 81 -18.93 6.39 -9.83
CA ASN A 81 -17.55 6.73 -10.16
C ASN A 81 -16.60 5.52 -10.14
N ASN A 82 -17.14 4.30 -10.28
CA ASN A 82 -16.41 3.03 -10.24
C ASN A 82 -15.69 2.77 -8.90
N TRP A 83 -16.27 3.22 -7.78
CA TRP A 83 -15.71 3.07 -6.43
C TRP A 83 -14.35 3.75 -6.25
N TYR A 84 -14.01 4.74 -7.08
CA TYR A 84 -12.79 5.50 -6.93
C TYR A 84 -12.93 6.57 -5.83
N PRO A 85 -11.90 6.75 -4.98
CA PRO A 85 -11.82 7.94 -4.14
C PRO A 85 -11.66 9.18 -5.03
N THR A 86 -12.26 10.30 -4.64
CA THR A 86 -12.11 11.58 -5.36
C THR A 86 -11.05 12.44 -4.66
N ALA A 87 -10.55 13.46 -5.36
CA ALA A 87 -9.60 14.40 -4.78
C ALA A 87 -10.22 15.15 -3.60
N GLU A 88 -11.49 15.54 -3.74
CA GLU A 88 -12.25 16.27 -2.72
C GLU A 88 -12.45 15.42 -1.46
N SER A 89 -12.80 14.13 -1.60
CA SER A 89 -12.99 13.27 -0.43
C SER A 89 -11.69 12.98 0.33
N LEU A 90 -10.56 12.93 -0.38
CA LEU A 90 -9.22 12.86 0.22
C LEU A 90 -8.87 14.17 0.94
N GLU A 91 -9.10 15.32 0.31
CA GLU A 91 -8.81 16.63 0.89
C GLU A 91 -9.63 16.89 2.15
N GLU A 92 -10.94 16.62 2.12
CA GLU A 92 -11.81 16.73 3.30
C GLU A 92 -11.32 15.87 4.47
N LEU A 93 -10.88 14.63 4.20
CA LEU A 93 -10.37 13.73 5.22
C LEU A 93 -9.07 14.26 5.83
N VAL A 94 -8.13 14.70 5.01
CA VAL A 94 -6.83 15.20 5.47
C VAL A 94 -6.98 16.50 6.26
N LEU A 95 -7.86 17.42 5.82
CA LEU A 95 -8.07 18.70 6.50
C LEU A 95 -8.79 18.53 7.85
N LYS A 96 -9.78 17.64 7.96
CA LYS A 96 -10.44 17.32 9.25
C LYS A 96 -9.46 16.80 10.30
N ASN A 97 -8.42 16.09 9.87
CA ASN A 97 -7.42 15.52 10.77
C ASN A 97 -6.32 16.51 11.20
N LYS A 98 -6.26 17.72 10.64
CA LYS A 98 -5.30 18.76 11.07
C LYS A 98 -5.67 19.45 12.39
N GLU A 99 -6.90 19.27 12.88
CA GLU A 99 -7.37 19.87 14.15
C GLU A 99 -7.02 19.01 15.39
N LYS A 100 -6.05 18.10 15.28
CA LYS A 100 -5.54 17.25 16.36
C LYS A 100 -4.05 17.43 16.60
#